data_AF-A0A6J8EF41-F1
#
_entry.id   AF-A0A6J8EF41-F1
#
_cell.length_a   1.000
_cell.length_b   1.000
_cell.length_c   1.000
_cell.angle_alpha   90.00
_cell.angle_beta   90.00
_cell.angle_gamma   90.00
#
_symmetry.space_group_name_H-M   'P 1'
#
loop_
_entity.id
_entity.type
_entity.pdbx_description
1 polymer ?
#
loop_
_entity_poly.entity_id
_entity_poly.type
_entity_poly.pdbx_seq_one_letter_code
_entity_poly.pdbx_strand_id
1 'polypeptide(L)'
;MSHYMDLASKRGLAYRCMKCLPPSSYIGEKGRVEAHIWKHHIPLNESPFFCSLCLFRATREGEIRRHVMTFPSHLLQKNKLMASNKFVGDEYYLKKSSNPYHLTPLDLVPMTHQESHDFWSTKRKRVEQPKGLQSGSVSLSPVHLAPLPVAPVHLAPLPVAPAQTLDPLLSSSTFLYKL
;
A
#
# COMPACT_ATOMS: atom_id res chain seq x y z
N MET A 1 0.56 47.07 -0.44
CA MET A 1 0.60 46.00 0.58
C MET A 1 0.28 44.67 -0.11
N SER A 2 1.26 44.02 -0.73
CA SER A 2 1.05 42.81 -1.53
C SER A 2 1.20 41.52 -0.70
N HIS A 3 0.08 40.82 -0.54
CA HIS A 3 -0.13 39.49 -1.09
C HIS A 3 0.89 38.37 -0.78
N TYR A 4 1.29 38.18 0.47
CA TYR A 4 1.83 36.89 0.93
C TYR A 4 0.77 36.13 1.74
N MET A 5 -0.24 35.60 1.04
CA MET A 5 -1.12 34.59 1.64
C MET A 5 -0.32 33.31 1.82
N ASP A 6 -0.18 32.88 3.07
CA ASP A 6 0.51 31.66 3.48
C ASP A 6 0.04 30.45 2.65
N LEU A 7 1.00 29.67 2.13
CA LEU A 7 0.73 28.48 1.33
C LEU A 7 -0.01 27.40 2.12
N ALA A 8 0.14 27.36 3.46
CA ALA A 8 -0.66 26.50 4.32
C ALA A 8 -2.15 26.85 4.21
N SER A 9 -2.46 28.15 4.20
CA SER A 9 -3.82 28.67 4.01
C SER A 9 -4.40 28.37 2.62
N LYS A 10 -3.55 28.12 1.60
CA LYS A 10 -4.00 27.73 0.26
C LYS A 10 -4.37 26.25 0.11
N ARG A 11 -3.80 25.36 0.94
CA ARG A 11 -4.09 23.91 0.88
C ARG A 11 -5.43 23.53 1.51
N GLY A 12 -5.97 24.39 2.37
CA GLY A 12 -7.22 24.14 3.09
C GLY A 12 -7.09 23.05 4.15
N LEU A 13 -8.22 22.43 4.49
CA LEU A 13 -8.34 21.49 5.59
C LEU A 13 -7.60 20.18 5.32
N ALA A 14 -6.82 19.72 6.30
CA ALA A 14 -6.24 18.39 6.31
C ALA A 14 -7.26 17.38 6.87
N TYR A 15 -7.16 16.14 6.42
CA TYR A 15 -8.01 15.03 6.83
C TYR A 15 -7.15 13.94 7.45
N ARG A 16 -7.72 13.24 8.43
CA ARG A 16 -7.09 12.12 9.13
C ARG A 16 -7.78 10.83 8.78
N CYS A 17 -7.02 9.80 8.43
CA CYS A 17 -7.52 8.44 8.29
C CYS A 17 -7.79 7.83 9.67
N MET A 18 -9.04 7.38 9.89
CA MET A 18 -9.46 6.77 11.17
C MET A 18 -9.26 5.25 11.21
N LYS A 19 -9.02 4.60 10.05
CA LYS A 19 -8.76 3.16 9.98
C LYS A 19 -7.30 2.78 10.27
N CYS A 20 -6.39 3.75 10.33
CA CYS A 20 -5.01 3.51 10.74
C CYS A 20 -4.91 3.21 12.24
N LEU A 21 -4.19 2.15 12.61
CA LEU A 21 -3.91 1.82 14.00
C LEU A 21 -2.73 2.67 14.54
N PRO A 22 -2.74 3.05 15.83
CA PRO A 22 -1.61 3.71 16.49
C PRO A 22 -0.29 2.93 16.37
N PRO A 23 0.87 3.61 16.36
CA PRO A 23 1.07 5.03 16.64
C PRO A 23 0.96 5.94 15.41
N SER A 24 0.80 5.38 14.20
CA SER A 24 0.81 6.17 12.96
C SER A 24 -0.60 6.39 12.42
N SER A 25 -0.97 7.64 12.17
CA SER A 25 -2.19 7.99 11.43
C SER A 25 -1.82 8.72 10.14
N TYR A 26 -2.41 8.31 9.02
CA TYR A 26 -2.21 8.99 7.74
C TYR A 26 -3.00 10.30 7.70
N ILE A 27 -2.31 11.41 7.45
CA ILE A 27 -2.90 12.76 7.38
C ILE A 27 -2.53 13.39 6.03
N GLY A 28 -3.51 14.05 5.38
CA GLY A 28 -3.26 14.72 4.10
C GLY A 28 -4.48 15.44 3.53
N GLU A 29 -4.39 15.79 2.24
CA GLU A 29 -5.52 16.30 1.46
C GLU A 29 -6.63 15.24 1.39
N LYS A 30 -7.90 15.66 1.36
CA LYS A 30 -9.07 14.75 1.33
C LYS A 30 -8.92 13.58 0.36
N GLY A 31 -8.69 13.88 -0.93
CA GLY A 31 -8.55 12.85 -1.97
C GLY A 31 -7.33 11.93 -1.77
N ARG A 32 -6.26 12.41 -1.13
CA ARG A 32 -5.11 11.56 -0.78
C ARG A 32 -5.42 10.61 0.36
N VAL A 33 -6.18 11.07 1.35
CA VAL A 33 -6.65 10.22 2.47
C VAL A 33 -7.65 9.19 1.97
N GLU A 34 -8.59 9.57 1.10
CA GLU A 34 -9.50 8.63 0.43
C GLU A 34 -8.72 7.55 -0.34
N ALA A 35 -7.77 7.96 -1.20
CA ALA A 35 -6.93 7.02 -1.94
C ALA A 35 -6.10 6.10 -1.03
N HIS A 36 -5.60 6.63 0.09
CA HIS A 36 -4.92 5.83 1.12
C HIS A 36 -5.88 4.77 1.72
N ILE A 37 -7.10 5.16 2.09
CA ILE A 37 -8.11 4.24 2.64
C ILE A 37 -8.44 3.15 1.64
N TRP A 38 -8.72 3.53 0.38
CA TRP A 38 -9.01 2.57 -0.69
C TRP A 38 -7.89 1.57 -0.89
N LYS A 39 -6.62 1.99 -0.78
CA LYS A 39 -5.48 1.12 -1.05
C LYS A 39 -5.14 0.20 0.12
N HIS A 40 -5.23 0.71 1.34
CA HIS A 40 -4.67 0.03 2.52
C HIS A 40 -5.71 -0.62 3.42
N HIS A 41 -6.96 -0.15 3.41
CA HIS A 41 -7.97 -0.57 4.38
C HIS A 41 -9.19 -1.24 3.76
N ILE A 42 -9.43 -1.00 2.47
CA ILE A 42 -10.56 -1.61 1.77
C ILE A 42 -10.06 -2.77 0.90
N PRO A 43 -10.66 -3.96 0.96
CA PRO A 43 -10.41 -5.05 0.02
C PRO A 43 -10.74 -4.66 -1.43
N LEU A 44 -10.05 -5.25 -2.41
CA LEU A 44 -10.26 -4.90 -3.82
C LEU A 44 -11.70 -5.17 -4.30
N ASN A 45 -12.28 -6.29 -3.86
CA ASN A 45 -13.65 -6.69 -4.16
C ASN A 45 -14.71 -5.81 -3.48
N GLU A 46 -14.32 -4.95 -2.55
CA GLU A 46 -15.19 -3.93 -1.93
C GLU A 46 -14.92 -2.53 -2.50
N SER A 47 -13.91 -2.36 -3.35
CA SER A 47 -13.70 -1.10 -4.06
C SER A 47 -14.80 -0.90 -5.13
N PRO A 48 -15.42 0.30 -5.23
CA PRO A 48 -16.50 0.56 -6.17
C PRO A 48 -16.18 0.18 -7.61
N PHE A 49 -15.01 0.63 -8.08
CA PHE A 49 -14.50 0.31 -9.40
C PHE A 49 -13.04 -0.09 -9.30
N PHE A 50 -12.61 -1.04 -10.14
CA PHE A 50 -11.21 -1.37 -10.28
C PHE A 50 -10.84 -1.85 -11.68
N CYS A 51 -9.56 -1.69 -12.02
CA CYS A 51 -8.95 -2.15 -13.24
C CYS A 51 -8.54 -3.63 -13.09
N SER A 52 -9.08 -4.54 -13.89
CA SER A 52 -8.66 -5.96 -13.87
C SER A 52 -7.25 -6.19 -14.40
N LEU A 53 -6.66 -5.20 -15.10
CA LEU A 53 -5.31 -5.31 -15.67
C LEU A 53 -4.19 -5.05 -14.64
N CYS A 54 -4.43 -4.19 -13.65
CA CYS A 54 -3.42 -3.81 -12.66
C CYS A 54 -3.94 -3.58 -11.23
N LEU A 55 -5.23 -3.86 -10.98
CA LEU A 55 -5.91 -3.66 -9.70
C LEU A 55 -5.98 -2.20 -9.23
N PHE A 56 -5.76 -1.23 -10.13
CA PHE A 56 -5.99 0.18 -9.85
C PHE A 56 -7.44 0.42 -9.44
N ARG A 57 -7.65 1.20 -8.38
CA ARG A 57 -8.95 1.41 -7.71
C ARG A 57 -9.46 2.80 -7.98
N ALA A 58 -10.77 2.95 -8.14
CA ALA A 58 -11.40 4.26 -8.27
C ALA A 58 -12.81 4.31 -7.69
N THR A 59 -13.27 5.53 -7.41
CA THR A 59 -14.64 5.82 -6.93
C THR A 59 -15.63 6.07 -8.04
N ARG A 60 -15.16 6.29 -9.28
CA ARG A 60 -15.98 6.57 -10.45
C ARG A 60 -15.47 5.77 -11.65
N GLU A 61 -16.40 5.30 -12.48
CA GLU A 61 -16.09 4.53 -13.69
C GLU A 61 -15.22 5.30 -14.71
N GLY A 62 -15.48 6.61 -14.88
CA GLY A 62 -14.67 7.45 -15.78
C GLY A 62 -13.19 7.53 -15.41
N GLU A 63 -12.84 7.36 -14.14
CA GLU A 63 -11.44 7.33 -13.68
C GLU A 63 -10.71 6.07 -14.13
N ILE A 64 -11.40 4.93 -14.21
CA ILE A 64 -10.84 3.68 -14.75
C ILE A 64 -10.61 3.80 -16.26
N ARG A 65 -11.56 4.39 -17.00
CA ARG A 65 -11.38 4.67 -18.43
C ARG A 65 -10.18 5.56 -18.67
N ARG A 66 -10.08 6.69 -17.94
CA ARG A 66 -8.95 7.61 -18.00
C ARG A 66 -7.65 6.89 -17.66
N HIS A 67 -7.62 6.08 -16.60
CA HIS A 67 -6.46 5.28 -16.21
C HIS A 67 -5.96 4.40 -17.37
N VAL A 68 -6.85 3.67 -18.03
CA VAL A 68 -6.51 2.81 -19.18
C VAL A 68 -5.99 3.63 -20.37
N MET A 69 -6.53 4.82 -20.62
CA MET A 69 -6.03 5.70 -21.69
C MET A 69 -4.63 6.27 -21.36
N THR A 70 -4.37 6.59 -20.10
CA THR A 70 -3.11 7.22 -19.68
C THR A 70 -1.97 6.23 -19.44
N PHE A 71 -2.28 4.95 -19.28
CA PHE A 71 -1.28 3.92 -19.01
C PHE A 71 -0.92 3.16 -20.30
N PRO A 72 0.29 3.32 -20.84
CA PRO A 72 0.63 2.83 -22.19
C PRO A 72 0.38 1.34 -22.42
N SER A 73 0.66 0.49 -21.43
CA SER A 73 0.43 -0.96 -21.58
C SER A 73 -1.06 -1.30 -21.67
N HIS A 74 -1.92 -0.62 -20.91
CA HIS A 74 -3.37 -0.85 -20.94
C HIS A 74 -3.98 -0.29 -22.23
N LEU A 75 -3.53 0.89 -22.66
CA LEU A 75 -3.96 1.46 -23.94
C LEU A 75 -3.59 0.52 -25.10
N LEU A 76 -2.36 -0.01 -25.11
CA LEU A 76 -1.93 -0.99 -26.11
C LEU A 76 -2.79 -2.26 -26.08
N GLN A 77 -3.09 -2.79 -24.90
CA GLN A 77 -3.94 -3.97 -24.74
C GLN A 77 -5.36 -3.74 -25.24
N LYS A 78 -5.96 -2.58 -24.93
CA LYS A 78 -7.27 -2.19 -25.47
C LYS A 78 -7.23 -2.11 -27.00
N ASN A 79 -6.23 -1.43 -27.57
CA ASN A 79 -6.13 -1.26 -29.02
C ASN A 79 -5.94 -2.60 -29.75
N LYS A 80 -5.15 -3.52 -29.19
CA LYS A 80 -4.98 -4.88 -29.72
C LYS A 80 -6.31 -5.65 -29.79
N LEU A 81 -7.16 -5.51 -28.77
CA LEU A 81 -8.47 -6.16 -28.75
C LEU A 81 -9.42 -5.55 -29.79
N MET A 82 -9.43 -4.22 -29.91
CA MET A 82 -10.23 -3.53 -30.93
C MET A 82 -9.80 -3.91 -32.35
N ALA A 83 -8.49 -4.05 -32.60
CA ALA A 83 -7.96 -4.48 -33.90
C ALA A 83 -8.34 -5.92 -34.28
N SER A 84 -8.67 -6.77 -33.31
CA SER A 84 -9.09 -8.16 -33.56
C SER A 84 -10.55 -8.32 -34.00
N ASN A 85 -11.23 -7.21 -34.33
CA ASN A 85 -12.67 -7.14 -34.66
C ASN A 85 -13.59 -7.74 -33.58
N LYS A 86 -13.06 -7.91 -32.37
CA LYS A 86 -13.81 -8.33 -31.20
C LYS A 86 -14.41 -7.07 -30.59
N PHE A 87 -15.73 -6.95 -30.59
CA PHE A 87 -16.38 -5.92 -29.80
C PHE A 87 -16.08 -6.22 -28.32
N VAL A 88 -15.30 -5.32 -27.70
CA VAL A 88 -14.92 -5.42 -26.30
C VAL A 88 -15.28 -4.09 -25.66
N GLY A 89 -16.31 -4.09 -24.81
CA GLY A 89 -16.66 -2.91 -24.05
C GLY A 89 -15.72 -2.71 -22.87
N ASP A 90 -16.01 -1.69 -22.07
CA ASP A 90 -15.20 -1.32 -20.92
C ASP A 90 -15.17 -2.43 -19.85
N GLU A 91 -16.14 -3.35 -19.84
CA GLU A 91 -16.23 -4.50 -18.93
C GLU A 91 -15.00 -5.41 -18.95
N TYR A 92 -14.19 -5.35 -20.01
CA TYR A 92 -12.94 -6.10 -20.10
C TYR A 92 -11.95 -5.69 -19.01
N TYR A 93 -11.74 -4.38 -18.87
CA TYR A 93 -10.76 -3.83 -17.94
C TYR A 93 -11.42 -3.22 -16.70
N LEU A 94 -12.68 -2.79 -16.78
CA LEU A 94 -13.41 -2.16 -15.69
C LEU A 94 -14.30 -3.17 -15.00
N LYS A 95 -14.02 -3.40 -13.71
CA LYS A 95 -14.85 -4.23 -12.83
C LYS A 95 -15.55 -3.35 -11.80
N LYS A 96 -16.80 -3.71 -11.52
CA LYS A 96 -17.66 -3.08 -10.51
C LYS A 96 -17.83 -4.07 -9.37
N SER A 97 -17.71 -3.62 -8.13
CA SER A 97 -18.07 -4.46 -6.98
C SER A 97 -19.59 -4.62 -6.89
N SER A 98 -20.05 -5.82 -6.54
CA SER A 98 -21.46 -6.10 -6.27
C SER A 98 -21.94 -5.47 -4.96
N ASN A 99 -21.04 -5.28 -4.00
CA ASN A 99 -21.31 -4.65 -2.71
C ASN A 99 -20.17 -3.69 -2.38
N PRO A 100 -20.15 -2.49 -2.98
CA PRO A 100 -19.07 -1.55 -2.78
C PRO A 100 -19.10 -0.98 -1.36
N TYR A 101 -17.93 -0.85 -0.75
CA TYR A 101 -17.79 -0.09 0.49
C TYR A 101 -18.13 1.38 0.22
N HIS A 102 -18.86 2.00 1.14
CA HIS A 102 -19.18 3.42 1.07
C HIS A 102 -18.35 4.17 2.12
N LEU A 103 -17.40 4.98 1.67
CA LEU A 103 -16.64 5.86 2.56
C LEU A 103 -17.58 6.83 3.27
N THR A 104 -17.47 6.87 4.58
CA THR A 104 -18.26 7.75 5.45
C THR A 104 -17.38 8.86 6.02
N PRO A 105 -17.99 9.96 6.53
CA PRO A 105 -17.26 10.97 7.28
C PRO A 105 -16.50 10.43 8.51
N LEU A 106 -16.84 9.23 9.00
CA LEU A 106 -16.14 8.58 10.10
C LEU A 106 -14.83 7.91 9.66
N ASP A 107 -14.69 7.57 8.38
CA ASP A 107 -13.48 6.95 7.85
C ASP A 107 -12.34 7.96 7.63
N LEU A 108 -12.71 9.20 7.28
CA LEU A 108 -11.80 10.33 7.11
C LEU A 108 -12.34 11.58 7.81
N VAL A 109 -11.77 11.91 8.96
CA VAL A 109 -12.25 13.03 9.76
C VAL A 109 -11.47 14.30 9.40
N PRO A 110 -12.15 15.42 9.10
CA PRO A 110 -11.46 16.70 8.94
C PRO A 110 -10.80 17.13 10.25
N MET A 111 -9.56 17.61 10.15
CA MET A 111 -8.88 18.24 11.27
C MET A 111 -9.37 19.68 11.44
N THR A 112 -9.10 20.32 12.58
CA THR A 112 -9.40 21.74 12.74
C THR A 112 -8.56 22.60 11.79
N HIS A 113 -8.98 23.86 11.57
CA HIS A 113 -8.21 24.81 10.77
C HIS A 113 -6.79 25.01 11.33
N GLN A 114 -6.66 25.10 12.66
CA GLN A 114 -5.37 25.29 13.32
C GLN A 114 -4.46 24.06 13.13
N GLU A 115 -4.96 22.85 13.44
CA GLU A 115 -4.16 21.64 13.27
C GLU A 115 -3.78 21.39 11.80
N SER A 116 -4.68 21.72 10.87
CA SER A 116 -4.40 21.63 9.42
C SER A 116 -3.29 22.61 9.02
N HIS A 117 -3.36 23.85 9.50
CA HIS A 117 -2.34 24.86 9.28
C HIS A 117 -0.98 24.41 9.81
N ASP A 118 -0.92 23.94 11.06
CA ASP A 118 0.29 23.46 11.70
C ASP A 118 0.90 22.28 10.94
N PHE A 119 0.07 21.33 10.49
CA PHE A 119 0.48 20.20 9.67
C PHE A 119 1.12 20.64 8.35
N TRP A 120 0.47 21.55 7.61
CA TRP A 120 0.99 22.05 6.34
C TRP A 120 2.26 22.90 6.51
N SER A 121 2.34 23.67 7.58
CA SER A 121 3.50 24.50 7.94
C SER A 121 4.71 23.64 8.33
N THR A 122 4.50 22.55 9.07
CA THR A 122 5.59 21.65 9.51
C THR A 122 6.14 20.80 8.38
N LYS A 123 5.29 20.38 7.43
CA LYS A 123 5.72 19.62 6.25
C LYS A 123 6.70 20.40 5.37
N ARG A 124 6.60 21.74 5.36
CA ARG A 124 7.49 22.64 4.63
C ARG A 124 8.90 22.68 5.22
N LYS A 125 9.04 22.76 6.55
CA LYS A 125 10.35 22.77 7.23
C LYS A 125 11.20 21.53 6.92
N ARG A 126 10.55 20.38 6.66
CA ARG A 126 11.24 19.13 6.27
C ARG A 126 11.73 19.13 4.82
N VAL A 127 11.17 19.97 3.96
CA VAL A 127 11.57 20.14 2.55
C VAL A 127 12.58 21.29 2.39
N GLU A 128 12.50 22.30 3.25
CA GLU A 128 13.40 23.47 3.26
C GLU A 128 14.68 23.27 4.08
N GLN A 129 14.84 22.16 4.80
CA GLN A 129 16.18 21.78 5.22
C GLN A 129 16.98 21.40 3.97
N PRO A 130 18.07 22.11 3.63
CA PRO A 130 19.00 21.59 2.64
C PRO A 130 19.41 20.21 3.13
N LYS A 131 19.54 19.24 2.21
CA LYS A 131 20.24 17.99 2.49
C LYS A 131 21.58 18.39 3.09
N GLY A 132 21.66 18.38 4.42
CA GLY A 132 22.89 18.57 5.14
C GLY A 132 23.81 17.49 4.62
N LEU A 133 24.79 17.93 3.84
CA LEU A 133 25.97 17.16 3.52
C LEU A 133 26.45 16.60 4.85
N GLN A 134 26.19 15.32 5.10
CA GLN A 134 26.86 14.61 6.17
C GLN A 134 28.31 14.50 5.72
N SER A 135 29.08 15.54 6.01
CA SER A 135 30.53 15.47 6.10
C SER A 135 30.85 14.59 7.31
N GLY A 136 30.60 13.29 7.18
CA GLY A 136 31.33 12.31 7.94
C GLY A 136 32.70 12.22 7.29
N SER A 137 33.70 12.84 7.91
CA SER A 137 35.09 12.55 7.60
C SER A 137 35.32 11.07 7.90
N VAL A 138 35.26 10.22 6.88
CA VAL A 138 35.76 8.85 6.98
C VAL A 138 37.28 8.96 7.00
N SER A 139 37.88 8.91 8.18
CA SER A 139 39.32 8.71 8.30
C SER A 139 39.61 7.29 7.86
N LEU A 140 40.11 7.13 6.63
CA LEU A 140 40.61 5.86 6.13
C LEU A 140 41.96 5.58 6.81
N SER A 141 41.90 4.84 7.92
CA SER A 141 43.09 4.19 8.47
C SER A 141 43.46 2.99 7.58
N PRO A 142 44.73 2.78 7.22
CA PRO A 142 45.13 1.61 6.44
C PRO A 142 44.83 0.32 7.21
N VAL A 143 44.06 -0.59 6.60
CA VAL A 143 43.83 -1.93 7.14
C VAL A 143 45.10 -2.74 6.94
N HIS A 144 45.84 -2.99 8.01
CA HIS A 144 46.86 -4.04 8.02
C HIS A 144 46.14 -5.39 7.97
N LEU A 145 46.25 -6.13 6.86
CA LEU A 145 45.84 -7.53 6.82
C LEU A 145 46.87 -8.36 7.59
N ALA A 146 46.51 -8.78 8.81
CA ALA A 146 47.17 -9.90 9.47
C ALA A 146 46.58 -11.22 8.92
N PRO A 147 47.41 -12.23 8.58
CA PRO A 147 46.90 -13.54 8.20
C PRO A 147 46.15 -14.19 9.36
N LEU A 148 44.96 -14.73 9.08
CA LEU A 148 44.17 -15.48 10.05
C LEU A 148 44.78 -16.87 10.30
N PRO A 149 44.87 -17.34 11.55
CA PRO A 149 45.25 -18.72 11.83
C PRO A 149 44.10 -19.67 11.45
N VAL A 150 44.39 -20.64 10.58
CA VAL A 150 43.45 -21.71 10.25
C VAL A 150 43.47 -22.74 11.37
N ALA A 151 42.42 -22.77 12.19
CA ALA A 151 42.19 -23.86 13.14
C ALA A 151 41.41 -25.00 12.45
N PRO A 152 41.67 -26.28 12.77
CA PRO A 152 40.97 -27.41 12.16
C PRO A 152 39.51 -27.46 12.62
N VAL A 153 38.59 -27.67 11.68
CA VAL A 153 37.17 -27.86 11.96
C VAL A 153 36.96 -29.29 12.45
N HIS A 154 36.75 -29.47 13.76
CA HIS A 154 36.17 -30.70 14.28
C HIS A 154 34.66 -30.69 14.01
N LEU A 155 34.22 -31.47 13.03
CA LEU A 155 32.81 -31.74 12.76
C LEU A 155 32.25 -32.63 13.89
N ALA A 156 31.42 -32.06 14.76
CA ALA A 156 30.57 -32.83 15.64
C ALA A 156 29.38 -33.41 14.84
N PRO A 157 29.05 -34.72 14.97
CA PRO A 157 27.90 -35.30 14.30
C PRO A 157 26.57 -34.72 14.83
N LEU A 158 25.66 -34.40 13.92
CA LEU A 158 24.30 -33.99 14.24
C LEU A 158 23.51 -35.17 14.84
N PRO A 159 22.68 -34.95 15.87
CA PRO A 159 21.80 -36.00 16.39
C PRO A 159 20.67 -36.29 15.40
N VAL A 160 20.63 -37.52 14.91
CA VAL A 160 19.50 -38.07 14.14
C VAL A 160 18.37 -38.34 15.13
N ALA A 161 17.26 -37.61 15.00
CA ALA A 161 16.04 -37.91 15.74
C ALA A 161 15.39 -39.19 15.17
N PRO A 162 14.93 -40.13 16.00
CA PRO A 162 14.29 -41.36 15.53
C PRO A 162 12.89 -41.06 14.95
N ALA A 163 12.59 -41.75 13.86
CA ALA A 163 11.30 -41.73 13.18
C ALA A 163 10.18 -42.20 14.15
N GLN A 164 9.16 -41.36 14.32
CA GLN A 164 7.94 -41.75 15.02
C GLN A 164 7.16 -42.70 14.10
N THR A 165 7.02 -43.93 14.57
CA THR A 165 6.19 -44.99 14.00
C THR A 165 4.72 -44.56 14.05
N LEU A 166 4.06 -44.60 12.89
CA LEU A 166 2.61 -44.51 12.78
C LEU A 166 2.01 -45.86 13.17
N ASP A 167 1.30 -45.90 14.31
CA ASP A 167 0.38 -47.00 14.61
C ASP A 167 -1.01 -46.66 14.04
N PRO A 168 -1.57 -47.50 13.15
CA PRO A 168 -3.00 -47.50 12.86
C PRO A 168 -3.70 -48.41 13.88
N LEU A 169 -4.89 -48.02 14.36
CA LEU A 169 -6.06 -48.88 14.70
C LEU A 169 -6.94 -48.24 15.80
N LEU A 170 -8.12 -47.75 15.40
CA LEU A 170 -9.46 -48.02 15.98
C LEU A 170 -10.46 -47.18 15.18
N SER A 171 -11.17 -47.73 14.19
CA SER A 171 -12.45 -48.47 14.34
C SER A 171 -13.59 -47.65 14.97
N SER A 172 -14.46 -47.18 14.07
CA SER A 172 -15.94 -47.26 14.12
C SER A 172 -16.68 -46.67 15.33
N SER A 173 -17.61 -45.74 15.10
CA SER A 173 -19.06 -46.04 15.17
C SER A 173 -19.95 -44.81 14.88
N THR A 174 -20.78 -44.94 13.84
CA THR A 174 -22.23 -44.62 13.76
C THR A 174 -22.80 -43.26 14.21
N PHE A 175 -23.48 -42.62 13.25
CA PHE A 175 -24.87 -42.12 13.27
C PHE A 175 -25.44 -41.52 14.58
N LEU A 176 -25.93 -40.28 14.50
CA LEU A 176 -27.38 -40.00 14.52
C LEU A 176 -27.66 -38.49 14.29
N TYR A 177 -28.58 -38.24 13.36
CA TYR A 177 -29.26 -36.97 13.16
C TYR A 177 -30.19 -36.68 14.35
N LYS A 178 -30.29 -35.42 14.77
CA LYS A 178 -31.46 -34.90 15.49
C LYS A 178 -31.86 -33.54 14.92
N LEU A 179 -33.19 -33.47 14.75
CA LEU A 179 -34.04 -32.43 14.18
C LEU A 179 -33.85 -31.05 14.80
#